data_AF-A0A843T1Y6-F1
#
_entry.id   AF-A0A843T1Y6-F1
#
_cell.length_a   1.000
_cell.length_b   1.000
_cell.length_c   1.000
_cell.angle_alpha   90.00
_cell.angle_beta   90.00
_cell.angle_gamma   90.00
#
_symmetry.space_group_name_H-M   'P 1'
#
loop_
_entity.id
_entity.type
_entity.pdbx_description
1 polymer ?
#
loop_
_entity_poly.entity_id
_entity_poly.type
_entity_poly.pdbx_seq_one_letter_code
_entity_poly.pdbx_strand_id
1 'polypeptide(L)'
;MRKARLGTRRVVEGLTRPIVLLSGLSAGCVSFGPFGGESPENDPSGQLERLPVPAETFVDTASGAFVLVDLDDNILRFMDREEVVWEAPVGTGTGLHLESEEGDWLFTTPRGVFQVKYKEELPVWFLPDWYFIENELPMPPENSPDRRQKGQLGVAAVYLGEEIAIHGTNRPELLGQRVSHGCIRLENKFAQRLYHNVQIGTPIVIVGGEDIEPVELVETDPGPPPPTPPDPLGGVPTSELLRRLANHLDEDDTTGAWVPLTSRLITRGLQEDAPALRGILALAGTAGSAKLNREYGTFLADAFSRGSWRAVVSLARIDEEARDRATQAIVQATMSLYPGSIVDEYAPWPTRRIPSGILGPDGMAGWESLLTAEGEYRESVLVLTGSDREG
;
A
#
# COMPACT_ATOMS: atom_id res chain seq x y z
N MET A 1 30.23 -23.25 -58.80
CA MET A 1 31.61 -22.72 -58.63
C MET A 1 31.84 -21.58 -59.62
N ARG A 2 32.48 -20.48 -59.15
CA ARG A 2 32.64 -19.13 -59.73
C ARG A 2 31.40 -18.21 -59.67
N LYS A 3 31.51 -17.09 -58.94
CA LYS A 3 31.77 -15.74 -59.49
C LYS A 3 31.80 -14.67 -58.40
N ALA A 4 32.78 -13.78 -58.49
CA ALA A 4 32.87 -12.50 -57.83
C ALA A 4 31.88 -11.48 -58.42
N ARG A 5 31.56 -10.41 -57.67
CA ARG A 5 31.30 -9.07 -58.21
C ARG A 5 31.50 -7.99 -57.13
N LEU A 6 32.45 -7.11 -57.39
CA LEU A 6 32.52 -5.74 -56.85
C LEU A 6 31.52 -4.85 -57.62
N GLY A 7 31.01 -3.82 -56.93
CA GLY A 7 30.33 -2.66 -57.51
C GLY A 7 30.69 -1.39 -56.71
N THR A 8 31.13 -0.36 -57.42
CA THR A 8 31.79 0.88 -56.98
C THR A 8 30.87 2.10 -56.99
N ARG A 9 31.38 3.21 -56.39
CA ARG A 9 31.02 4.66 -56.48
C ARG A 9 30.20 5.18 -55.28
N ARG A 10 30.44 6.36 -54.71
CA ARG A 10 31.02 7.62 -55.25
C ARG A 10 31.54 8.52 -54.12
N VAL A 11 32.54 9.34 -54.44
CA VAL A 11 33.13 10.42 -53.62
C VAL A 11 32.21 11.65 -53.61
N VAL A 12 32.09 12.32 -52.47
CA VAL A 12 31.86 13.78 -52.39
C VAL A 12 32.71 14.34 -51.24
N GLU A 13 33.63 15.23 -51.60
CA GLU A 13 34.42 16.09 -50.69
C GLU A 13 33.52 17.17 -50.06
N GLY A 14 33.85 17.59 -48.83
CA GLY A 14 33.30 18.86 -48.32
C GLY A 14 33.47 19.10 -46.82
N LEU A 15 34.45 19.95 -46.50
CA LEU A 15 34.51 20.86 -45.33
C LEU A 15 34.89 20.27 -43.96
N THR A 16 36.20 20.27 -43.73
CA THR A 16 36.84 20.31 -42.41
C THR A 16 36.47 21.58 -41.63
N ARG A 17 35.89 21.41 -40.44
CA ARG A 17 35.87 22.39 -39.33
C ARG A 17 36.13 21.65 -38.01
N PRO A 18 36.73 22.32 -37.01
CA PRO A 18 37.47 21.65 -35.94
C PRO A 18 36.55 20.93 -34.94
N ILE A 19 37.00 19.74 -34.51
CA ILE A 19 36.42 18.98 -33.41
C ILE A 19 36.74 19.74 -32.12
N VAL A 20 35.73 20.38 -31.54
CA VAL A 20 35.71 20.76 -30.13
C VAL A 20 35.16 19.56 -29.37
N LEU A 21 36.02 18.89 -28.61
CA LEU A 21 35.62 17.92 -27.59
C LEU A 21 34.90 18.68 -26.47
N LEU A 22 33.57 18.76 -26.56
CA LEU A 22 32.69 19.08 -25.44
C LEU A 22 32.41 17.79 -24.70
N SER A 23 33.06 17.65 -23.55
CA SER A 23 32.73 16.68 -22.51
C SER A 23 31.24 16.73 -22.18
N GLY A 24 30.65 15.54 -22.02
CA GLY A 24 29.22 15.36 -21.83
C GLY A 24 28.68 16.11 -20.61
N LEU A 25 27.59 16.85 -20.86
CA LEU A 25 26.66 17.28 -19.82
C LEU A 25 25.86 16.05 -19.40
N SER A 26 26.22 15.48 -18.26
CA SER A 26 25.39 14.57 -17.49
C SER A 26 24.10 15.27 -17.11
N ALA A 27 22.98 14.57 -17.30
CA ALA A 27 21.69 14.94 -16.75
C ALA A 27 21.83 15.04 -15.22
N GLY A 28 21.73 16.26 -14.70
CA GLY A 28 21.73 16.52 -13.26
C GLY A 28 20.47 15.94 -12.64
N CYS A 29 20.63 14.79 -11.99
CA CYS A 29 19.76 14.38 -10.89
C CYS A 29 19.87 15.47 -9.82
N VAL A 30 18.74 16.02 -9.41
CA VAL A 30 18.68 16.87 -8.22
C VAL A 30 18.90 15.95 -7.02
N SER A 31 20.14 15.87 -6.56
CA SER A 31 20.49 15.26 -5.29
C SER A 31 19.88 16.10 -4.17
N PHE A 32 18.92 15.53 -3.45
CA PHE A 32 18.60 16.00 -2.10
C PHE A 32 19.81 15.66 -1.21
N GLY A 33 20.47 16.69 -0.70
CA GLY A 33 21.57 16.59 0.25
C GLY A 33 21.12 16.13 1.64
N PRO A 34 22.08 15.79 2.52
CA PRO A 34 21.85 14.94 3.68
C PRO A 34 21.15 15.72 4.80
N PHE A 35 20.12 15.13 5.38
CA PHE A 35 19.62 15.55 6.70
C PHE A 35 20.68 15.19 7.74
N GLY A 36 21.43 16.20 8.17
CA GLY A 36 22.27 16.14 9.36
C GLY A 36 21.39 16.31 10.59
N GLY A 37 21.04 15.19 11.20
CA GLY A 37 20.68 15.06 12.62
C GLY A 37 21.44 13.83 13.11
N GLU A 38 22.11 13.93 14.24
CA GLU A 38 22.89 12.84 14.83
C GLU A 38 22.02 11.56 14.89
N SER A 39 22.46 10.52 14.18
CA SER A 39 21.90 9.18 14.31
C SER A 39 22.08 8.75 15.77
N PRO A 40 21.01 8.41 16.51
CA PRO A 40 21.20 7.63 17.71
C PRO A 40 21.77 6.28 17.24
N GLU A 41 22.84 5.85 17.89
CA GLU A 41 23.40 4.51 17.76
C GLU A 41 22.26 3.51 18.04
N ASN A 42 21.66 2.98 16.97
CA ASN A 42 20.54 2.05 17.08
C ASN A 42 21.08 0.63 17.23
N ASP A 43 20.79 0.09 18.41
CA ASP A 43 20.80 -1.31 18.84
C ASP A 43 20.35 -2.30 17.73
N PRO A 44 21.11 -3.38 17.43
CA PRO A 44 20.86 -4.28 16.30
C PRO A 44 19.75 -5.33 16.53
N SER A 45 18.71 -5.00 17.32
CA SER A 45 17.49 -5.82 17.37
C SER A 45 16.30 -4.97 16.94
N GLY A 46 15.85 -5.14 15.70
CA GLY A 46 14.70 -4.47 15.10
C GLY A 46 13.37 -4.93 15.71
N GLN A 47 13.20 -4.71 17.01
CA GLN A 47 12.00 -5.12 17.75
C GLN A 47 10.77 -4.44 17.16
N LEU A 48 9.74 -5.25 16.93
CA LEU A 48 8.41 -4.80 16.49
C LEU A 48 7.88 -3.71 17.44
N GLU A 49 7.78 -2.47 16.96
CA GLU A 49 7.38 -1.33 17.79
C GLU A 49 5.86 -1.36 18.08
N ARG A 50 5.52 -1.70 19.32
CA ARG A 50 4.14 -1.69 19.84
C ARG A 50 3.80 -0.31 20.42
N LEU A 51 2.64 0.23 20.06
CA LEU A 51 2.10 1.43 20.71
C LEU A 51 1.75 1.13 22.18
N PRO A 52 2.00 2.06 23.12
CA PRO A 52 1.77 1.88 24.55
C PRO A 52 0.30 2.08 24.93
N VAL A 53 -0.61 1.41 24.21
CA VAL A 53 -2.06 1.42 24.45
C VAL A 53 -2.58 -0.02 24.44
N PRO A 54 -3.42 -0.43 25.41
CA PRO A 54 -4.07 -1.73 25.38
C PRO A 54 -4.97 -1.87 24.15
N ALA A 55 -5.00 -3.05 23.55
CA ALA A 55 -5.76 -3.29 22.32
C ALA A 55 -7.27 -3.05 22.50
N GLU A 56 -7.86 -3.53 23.60
CA GLU A 56 -9.27 -3.30 23.94
C GLU A 56 -9.58 -1.81 24.05
N THR A 57 -8.75 -1.07 24.82
CA THR A 57 -8.88 0.38 24.96
C THR A 57 -8.77 1.10 23.62
N PHE A 58 -7.87 0.66 22.73
CA PHE A 58 -7.77 1.25 21.39
C PHE A 58 -9.05 1.02 20.58
N VAL A 59 -9.57 -0.21 20.55
CA VAL A 59 -10.80 -0.55 19.81
C VAL A 59 -11.97 0.31 20.29
N ASP A 60 -12.12 0.47 21.60
CA ASP A 60 -13.20 1.26 22.21
C ASP A 60 -13.09 2.78 21.95
N THR A 61 -11.89 3.27 21.65
CA THR A 61 -11.62 4.72 21.51
C THR A 61 -11.25 5.13 20.08
N ALA A 62 -11.20 4.17 19.14
CA ALA A 62 -10.79 4.42 17.78
C ALA A 62 -11.79 5.35 17.05
N SER A 63 -11.34 6.57 16.77
CA SER A 63 -12.13 7.58 16.06
C SER A 63 -11.99 7.53 14.54
N GLY A 64 -11.17 6.61 14.02
CA GLY A 64 -10.80 6.51 12.62
C GLY A 64 -10.74 5.07 12.12
N ALA A 65 -10.18 4.88 10.93
CA ALA A 65 -10.03 3.58 10.31
C ALA A 65 -8.79 2.84 10.83
N PHE A 66 -8.94 1.54 11.07
CA PHE A 66 -7.88 0.67 11.57
C PHE A 66 -8.08 -0.77 11.09
N VAL A 67 -7.05 -1.60 11.27
CA VAL A 67 -7.12 -3.04 11.00
C VAL A 67 -7.24 -3.78 12.32
N LEU A 68 -8.23 -4.66 12.44
CA LEU A 68 -8.37 -5.57 13.57
C LEU A 68 -8.07 -6.99 13.12
N VAL A 69 -7.16 -7.67 13.81
CA VAL A 69 -6.83 -9.08 13.59
C VAL A 69 -7.19 -9.85 14.85
N ASP A 70 -8.17 -10.74 14.70
CA ASP A 70 -8.63 -11.63 15.75
C ASP A 70 -7.97 -12.99 15.58
N LEU A 71 -7.08 -13.34 16.51
CA LEU A 71 -6.33 -14.59 16.47
C LEU A 71 -7.15 -15.79 16.94
N ASP A 72 -8.27 -15.59 17.63
CA ASP A 72 -9.14 -16.70 18.07
C ASP A 72 -9.98 -17.19 16.89
N ASP A 73 -10.55 -16.26 16.12
CA ASP A 73 -11.36 -16.56 14.94
C ASP A 73 -10.53 -16.71 13.64
N ASN A 74 -9.25 -16.30 13.65
CA ASN A 74 -8.43 -16.13 12.45
C ASN A 74 -9.12 -15.26 11.38
N ILE A 75 -9.65 -14.10 11.81
CA ILE A 75 -10.31 -13.12 10.94
C ILE A 75 -9.56 -11.79 11.02
N LEU A 76 -9.38 -11.17 9.85
CA LEU A 76 -9.00 -9.76 9.74
C LEU A 76 -10.21 -8.93 9.34
N ARG A 77 -10.40 -7.80 10.01
CA ARG A 77 -11.45 -6.81 9.73
C ARG A 77 -10.80 -5.46 9.43
N PHE A 78 -11.19 -4.83 8.32
CA PHE A 78 -10.91 -3.43 8.10
C PHE A 78 -12.06 -2.61 8.71
N MET A 79 -11.73 -1.82 9.71
CA MET A 79 -12.67 -1.08 10.54
C MET A 79 -12.68 0.39 10.13
N ASP A 80 -13.85 1.02 10.21
CA ASP A 80 -14.00 2.47 10.23
C ASP A 80 -14.83 2.81 11.46
N ARG A 81 -14.16 3.28 12.52
CA ARG A 81 -14.73 3.38 13.87
C ARG A 81 -15.25 2.00 14.30
N GLU A 82 -16.53 1.89 14.66
CA GLU A 82 -17.16 0.63 15.08
C GLU A 82 -17.66 -0.22 13.89
N GLU A 83 -17.68 0.32 12.67
CA GLU A 83 -18.24 -0.38 11.51
C GLU A 83 -17.18 -1.28 10.83
N VAL A 84 -17.53 -2.55 10.63
CA VAL A 84 -16.74 -3.48 9.80
C VAL A 84 -16.97 -3.13 8.33
N VAL A 85 -15.96 -2.57 7.66
CA VAL A 85 -16.01 -2.24 6.23
C VAL A 85 -16.00 -3.52 5.40
N TRP A 86 -15.04 -4.40 5.67
CA TRP A 86 -14.97 -5.75 5.13
C TRP A 86 -14.13 -6.64 6.06
N GLU A 87 -14.31 -7.95 5.92
CA GLU A 87 -13.54 -8.94 6.66
C GLU A 87 -13.11 -10.11 5.79
N ALA A 88 -12.08 -10.82 6.21
CA ALA A 88 -11.52 -11.96 5.50
C ALA A 88 -10.85 -12.95 6.47
N PRO A 89 -10.89 -14.27 6.16
CA PRO A 89 -10.09 -15.24 6.89
C PRO A 89 -8.59 -15.01 6.67
N VAL A 90 -7.81 -15.23 7.72
CA VAL A 90 -6.36 -15.11 7.71
C VAL A 90 -5.64 -16.39 8.11
N GLY A 91 -4.41 -16.55 7.64
CA GLY A 91 -3.48 -17.52 8.20
C GLY A 91 -2.56 -16.85 9.22
N THR A 92 -2.39 -17.43 10.41
CA THR A 92 -1.61 -16.82 11.51
C THR A 92 -0.48 -17.74 12.00
N GLY A 93 0.32 -17.28 12.96
CA GLY A 93 1.46 -18.00 13.50
C GLY A 93 1.08 -19.35 14.11
N THR A 94 1.86 -20.40 13.80
CA THR A 94 1.67 -21.78 14.26
C THR A 94 1.83 -21.98 15.76
N GLY A 95 2.59 -21.11 16.43
CA GLY A 95 3.03 -21.29 17.81
C GLY A 95 4.16 -22.32 17.96
N LEU A 96 4.71 -22.83 16.85
CA LEU A 96 5.82 -23.78 16.87
C LEU A 96 7.09 -23.11 17.39
N HIS A 97 7.90 -23.89 18.10
CA HIS A 97 9.18 -23.49 18.64
C HIS A 97 10.30 -24.23 17.90
N LEU A 98 11.20 -23.48 17.29
CA LEU A 98 12.41 -23.99 16.64
C LEU A 98 13.63 -23.53 17.44
N GLU A 99 14.35 -24.48 18.02
CA GLU A 99 15.59 -24.25 18.77
C GLU A 99 16.76 -24.90 18.02
N SER A 100 17.82 -24.12 17.76
CA SER A 100 19.08 -24.60 17.18
C SER A 100 20.29 -23.90 17.80
N GLU A 101 21.51 -24.30 17.45
CA GLU A 101 22.73 -23.61 17.92
C GLU A 101 22.81 -22.16 17.40
N GLU A 102 22.16 -21.88 16.27
CA GLU A 102 22.13 -20.59 15.58
C GLU A 102 21.03 -19.63 16.06
N GLY A 103 20.00 -20.14 16.76
CA GLY A 103 18.94 -19.28 17.29
C GLY A 103 17.75 -20.02 17.88
N ASP A 104 16.80 -19.22 18.36
CA ASP A 104 15.57 -19.64 19.02
C ASP A 104 14.41 -18.83 18.44
N TRP A 105 13.44 -19.51 17.83
CA TRP A 105 12.28 -18.89 17.20
C TRP A 105 10.97 -19.46 17.73
N LEU A 106 10.12 -18.57 18.25
CA LEU A 106 8.73 -18.87 18.58
C LEU A 106 7.80 -18.26 17.53
N PHE A 107 7.18 -19.10 16.71
CA PHE A 107 6.39 -18.72 15.54
C PHE A 107 4.96 -18.28 15.90
N THR A 108 4.84 -17.23 16.70
CA THR A 108 3.56 -16.64 17.10
C THR A 108 3.28 -15.35 16.35
N THR A 109 2.00 -15.07 16.06
CA THR A 109 1.61 -13.73 15.59
C THR A 109 1.57 -12.80 16.81
N PRO A 110 2.27 -11.65 16.75
CA PRO A 110 2.40 -10.76 17.91
C PRO A 110 1.07 -10.08 18.23
N ARG A 111 0.77 -9.93 19.52
CA ARG A 111 -0.44 -9.23 20.01
C ARG A 111 -0.19 -7.75 20.25
N GLY A 112 -1.24 -6.96 20.40
CA GLY A 112 -1.18 -5.53 20.76
C GLY A 112 -1.44 -4.59 19.60
N VAL A 113 -1.13 -3.31 19.80
CA VAL A 113 -1.39 -2.25 18.82
C VAL A 113 -0.09 -1.86 18.12
N PHE A 114 -0.13 -1.92 16.80
CA PHE A 114 0.97 -1.63 15.88
C PHE A 114 0.56 -0.58 14.87
N GLN A 115 1.48 -0.21 14.00
CA GLN A 115 1.23 0.69 12.88
C GLN A 115 1.82 0.12 11.60
N VAL A 116 1.20 0.45 10.47
CA VAL A 116 1.81 0.21 9.16
C VAL A 116 3.10 1.02 9.05
N LYS A 117 4.24 0.34 8.92
CA LYS A 117 5.56 0.96 8.74
C LYS A 117 5.92 1.12 7.26
N TYR A 118 5.57 0.12 6.46
CA TYR A 118 5.85 0.08 5.03
C TYR A 118 4.81 -0.77 4.30
N LYS A 119 4.67 -0.60 2.99
CA LYS A 119 3.82 -1.44 2.15
C LYS A 119 4.37 -1.55 0.73
N GLU A 120 4.21 -2.71 0.11
CA GLU A 120 4.75 -3.02 -1.21
C GLU A 120 3.73 -3.79 -2.09
N GLU A 121 3.70 -3.46 -3.37
CA GLU A 121 3.01 -4.27 -4.39
C GLU A 121 4.01 -5.27 -5.00
N LEU A 122 3.57 -6.51 -5.24
CA LEU A 122 4.44 -7.60 -5.72
C LEU A 122 5.73 -7.77 -4.86
N PRO A 123 5.58 -7.90 -3.53
CA PRO A 123 6.68 -7.91 -2.58
C PRO A 123 7.72 -9.02 -2.86
N VAL A 124 8.97 -8.71 -2.52
CA VAL A 124 10.07 -9.68 -2.47
C VAL A 124 10.17 -10.24 -1.06
N TRP A 125 10.09 -11.56 -0.91
CA TRP A 125 10.38 -12.21 0.35
C TRP A 125 11.88 -12.30 0.56
N PHE A 126 12.37 -11.79 1.68
CA PHE A 126 13.72 -12.03 2.16
C PHE A 126 13.70 -13.23 3.11
N LEU A 127 14.38 -14.31 2.73
CA LEU A 127 14.42 -15.55 3.49
C LEU A 127 15.12 -15.30 4.83
N PRO A 128 14.41 -15.49 5.95
CA PRO A 128 14.99 -15.40 7.28
C PRO A 128 15.85 -16.64 7.57
N ASP A 129 16.68 -16.57 8.61
CA ASP A 129 17.62 -17.63 8.96
C ASP A 129 16.93 -18.96 9.29
N TRP A 130 15.79 -18.90 9.99
CA TRP A 130 15.01 -20.09 10.33
C TRP A 130 14.61 -20.90 9.10
N TYR A 131 14.42 -20.29 7.92
CA TYR A 131 14.06 -21.01 6.70
C TYR A 131 15.15 -21.98 6.28
N PHE A 132 16.42 -21.56 6.36
CA PHE A 132 17.54 -22.42 5.99
C PHE A 132 17.76 -23.53 7.00
N ILE A 133 17.56 -23.24 8.29
CA ILE A 133 17.69 -24.20 9.38
C ILE A 133 16.62 -25.28 9.28
N GLU A 134 15.34 -24.89 9.15
CA GLU A 134 14.20 -25.81 9.03
C GLU A 134 14.34 -26.75 7.81
N ASN A 135 14.90 -26.25 6.71
CA ASN A 135 15.05 -27.01 5.47
C ASN A 135 16.42 -27.72 5.33
N GLU A 136 17.26 -27.71 6.37
CA GLU A 136 18.62 -28.29 6.36
C GLU A 136 19.49 -27.77 5.19
N LEU A 137 19.35 -26.47 4.86
CA LEU A 137 20.07 -25.79 3.79
C LEU A 137 21.24 -24.96 4.33
N PRO A 138 22.32 -24.78 3.55
CA PRO A 138 23.40 -23.87 3.93
C PRO A 138 22.90 -22.44 3.98
N MET A 139 23.11 -21.75 5.11
CA MET A 139 22.70 -20.38 5.30
C MET A 139 23.62 -19.41 4.53
N PRO A 140 23.10 -18.66 3.55
CA PRO A 140 23.88 -17.66 2.83
C PRO A 140 24.08 -16.40 3.69
N PRO A 141 25.04 -15.52 3.37
CA PRO A 141 25.17 -14.21 4.03
C PRO A 141 23.87 -13.40 3.97
N GLU A 142 23.63 -12.54 4.96
CA GLU A 142 22.39 -11.75 5.10
C GLU A 142 22.06 -10.90 3.86
N ASN A 143 23.08 -10.32 3.22
CA ASN A 143 22.92 -9.50 2.03
C ASN A 143 22.90 -10.30 0.71
N SER A 144 22.92 -11.63 0.77
CA SER A 144 22.97 -12.48 -0.42
C SER A 144 21.71 -12.34 -1.27
N PRO A 145 21.84 -12.24 -2.62
CA PRO A 145 20.68 -12.30 -3.51
C PRO A 145 19.92 -13.63 -3.40
N ASP A 146 20.55 -14.71 -2.93
CA ASP A 146 19.91 -16.03 -2.77
C ASP A 146 18.80 -16.02 -1.71
N ARG A 147 18.79 -15.02 -0.83
CA ARG A 147 17.69 -14.80 0.13
C ARG A 147 16.46 -14.18 -0.50
N ARG A 148 16.49 -13.75 -1.77
CA ARG A 148 15.39 -12.99 -2.39
C ARG A 148 14.48 -13.91 -3.20
N GLN A 149 13.28 -14.18 -2.68
CA GLN A 149 12.25 -14.93 -3.39
C GLN A 149 11.10 -14.01 -3.84
N LYS A 150 10.85 -13.97 -5.15
CA LYS A 150 9.72 -13.22 -5.72
C LYS A 150 8.46 -14.07 -5.75
N GLY A 151 7.32 -13.43 -5.55
CA GLY A 151 6.00 -14.06 -5.72
C GLY A 151 5.54 -14.95 -4.57
N GLN A 152 6.31 -15.07 -3.49
CA GLN A 152 5.95 -15.91 -2.33
C GLN A 152 4.96 -15.23 -1.37
N LEU A 153 4.98 -13.91 -1.30
CA LEU A 153 4.10 -13.10 -0.44
C LEU A 153 2.86 -12.60 -1.21
N GLY A 154 2.53 -13.24 -2.33
CA GLY A 154 1.37 -12.89 -3.14
C GLY A 154 1.51 -11.54 -3.86
N VAL A 155 0.39 -10.80 -3.95
CA VAL A 155 0.30 -9.58 -4.76
C VAL A 155 0.59 -8.28 -4.02
N ALA A 156 0.54 -8.29 -2.69
CA ALA A 156 0.76 -7.12 -1.85
C ALA A 156 1.17 -7.52 -0.42
N ALA A 157 1.93 -6.65 0.23
CA ALA A 157 2.29 -6.78 1.64
C ALA A 157 2.20 -5.42 2.37
N VAL A 158 1.79 -5.47 3.63
CA VAL A 158 1.72 -4.37 4.60
C VAL A 158 2.56 -4.78 5.80
N TYR A 159 3.63 -4.05 6.09
CA TYR A 159 4.64 -4.40 7.08
C TYR A 159 4.39 -3.64 8.40
N LEU A 160 4.44 -4.37 9.52
CA LEU A 160 4.38 -3.82 10.88
C LEU A 160 5.79 -3.58 11.44
N GLY A 161 6.79 -4.21 10.83
CA GLY A 161 8.22 -4.13 11.15
C GLY A 161 9.00 -4.96 10.12
N GLU A 162 10.25 -5.28 10.42
CA GLU A 162 11.10 -6.07 9.52
C GLU A 162 10.68 -7.55 9.45
N GLU A 163 10.15 -8.08 10.56
CA GLU A 163 9.87 -9.51 10.72
C GLU A 163 8.41 -9.91 10.44
N ILE A 164 7.47 -8.96 10.57
CA ILE A 164 6.03 -9.24 10.54
C ILE A 164 5.32 -8.39 9.51
N ALA A 165 4.58 -9.06 8.63
CA ALA A 165 3.75 -8.45 7.60
C ALA A 165 2.37 -9.12 7.49
N ILE A 166 1.39 -8.34 7.04
CA ILE A 166 0.13 -8.83 6.48
C ILE A 166 0.30 -8.91 4.97
N HIS A 167 0.20 -10.08 4.37
CA HIS A 167 0.53 -10.27 2.95
C HIS A 167 -0.37 -11.28 2.25
N GLY A 168 -0.35 -11.27 0.91
CA GLY A 168 -1.07 -12.23 0.08
C GLY A 168 -0.50 -13.65 0.19
N THR A 169 -1.25 -14.67 -0.21
CA THR A 169 -0.75 -16.06 -0.24
C THR A 169 -1.01 -16.75 -1.57
N ASN A 170 -0.13 -17.71 -1.89
CA ASN A 170 -0.31 -18.64 -3.00
C ASN A 170 -1.10 -19.90 -2.61
N ARG A 171 -1.39 -20.05 -1.31
CA ARG A 171 -2.09 -21.19 -0.73
C ARG A 171 -3.36 -20.75 0.02
N PRO A 172 -4.37 -20.19 -0.68
CA PRO A 172 -5.59 -19.70 -0.05
C PRO A 172 -6.37 -20.80 0.68
N GLU A 173 -6.15 -22.07 0.35
CA GLU A 173 -6.71 -23.24 1.03
C GLU A 173 -6.25 -23.39 2.49
N LEU A 174 -5.17 -22.71 2.89
CA LEU A 174 -4.60 -22.74 4.25
C LEU A 174 -5.11 -21.58 5.14
N LEU A 175 -5.99 -20.71 4.65
CA LEU A 175 -6.54 -19.59 5.42
C LEU A 175 -7.55 -20.08 6.48
N GLY A 176 -7.75 -19.28 7.53
CA GLY A 176 -8.57 -19.63 8.70
C GLY A 176 -7.87 -20.56 9.69
N GLN A 177 -6.56 -20.75 9.54
CA GLN A 177 -5.74 -21.70 10.29
C GLN A 177 -4.43 -21.05 10.74
N ARG A 178 -3.73 -21.72 11.66
CA ARG A 178 -2.37 -21.33 12.08
C ARG A 178 -1.35 -22.03 11.22
N VAL A 179 -0.76 -21.32 10.27
CA VAL A 179 0.02 -21.90 9.15
C VAL A 179 1.27 -21.08 8.79
N SER A 180 1.56 -20.03 9.54
CA SER A 180 2.67 -19.12 9.27
C SER A 180 3.73 -19.14 10.37
N HIS A 181 4.85 -18.48 10.09
CA HIS A 181 5.93 -18.26 11.04
C HIS A 181 5.78 -16.95 11.83
N GLY A 182 4.56 -16.39 11.88
CA GLY A 182 4.22 -15.16 12.61
C GLY A 182 3.49 -14.11 11.76
N CYS A 183 3.79 -14.04 10.46
CA CYS A 183 3.08 -13.19 9.49
C CYS A 183 1.59 -13.53 9.37
N ILE A 184 0.80 -12.58 8.87
CA ILE A 184 -0.64 -12.75 8.66
C ILE A 184 -0.89 -12.91 7.16
N ARG A 185 -1.36 -14.09 6.75
CA ARG A 185 -1.63 -14.43 5.34
C ARG A 185 -3.07 -14.07 4.98
N LEU A 186 -3.29 -13.43 3.84
CA LEU A 186 -4.58 -13.10 3.24
C LEU A 186 -4.70 -13.69 1.83
N GLU A 187 -5.93 -13.93 1.38
CA GLU A 187 -6.17 -14.15 -0.05
C GLU A 187 -5.73 -12.90 -0.84
N ASN A 188 -5.14 -13.09 -2.02
CA ASN A 188 -4.54 -12.00 -2.81
C ASN A 188 -5.49 -10.82 -3.07
N LYS A 189 -6.80 -11.07 -3.28
CA LYS A 189 -7.78 -10.01 -3.48
C LYS A 189 -7.91 -9.10 -2.24
N PHE A 190 -7.87 -9.68 -1.04
CA PHE A 190 -7.95 -8.94 0.22
C PHE A 190 -6.61 -8.28 0.58
N ALA A 191 -5.48 -8.90 0.23
CA ALA A 191 -4.18 -8.26 0.39
C ALA A 191 -4.06 -6.99 -0.46
N GLN A 192 -4.49 -7.04 -1.73
CA GLN A 192 -4.54 -5.86 -2.61
C GLN A 192 -5.55 -4.81 -2.11
N ARG A 193 -6.71 -5.26 -1.61
CA ARG A 193 -7.73 -4.39 -0.98
C ARG A 193 -7.12 -3.64 0.20
N LEU A 194 -6.53 -4.36 1.15
CA LEU A 194 -5.86 -3.82 2.33
C LEU A 194 -4.74 -2.83 1.98
N TYR A 195 -3.90 -3.16 0.99
CA TYR A 195 -2.82 -2.28 0.53
C TYR A 195 -3.30 -0.86 0.20
N HIS A 196 -4.47 -0.73 -0.43
CA HIS A 196 -5.07 0.56 -0.77
C HIS A 196 -5.99 1.11 0.34
N ASN A 197 -6.38 0.28 1.31
CA ASN A 197 -7.16 0.74 2.48
C ASN A 197 -6.31 1.40 3.57
N VAL A 198 -5.02 1.07 3.65
CA VAL A 198 -4.13 1.59 4.69
C VAL A 198 -3.09 2.57 4.17
N GLN A 199 -2.66 3.48 5.04
CA GLN A 199 -1.50 4.35 4.83
C GLN A 199 -0.41 4.04 5.86
N ILE A 200 0.79 4.57 5.63
CA ILE A 200 1.84 4.51 6.66
C ILE A 200 1.33 5.21 7.91
N GLY A 201 1.47 4.55 9.06
CA GLY A 201 0.94 5.00 10.35
C GLY A 201 -0.47 4.48 10.68
N THR A 202 -1.21 3.89 9.73
CA THR A 202 -2.53 3.31 10.02
C THR A 202 -2.42 2.25 11.12
N PRO A 203 -3.26 2.31 12.17
CA PRO A 203 -3.20 1.35 13.27
C PRO A 203 -3.58 -0.07 12.86
N ILE A 204 -2.88 -1.05 13.44
CA ILE A 204 -3.18 -2.48 13.33
C ILE A 204 -3.27 -3.04 14.74
N VAL A 205 -4.43 -3.57 15.11
CA VAL A 205 -4.73 -4.12 16.42
C VAL A 205 -4.79 -5.64 16.30
N ILE A 206 -4.01 -6.35 17.10
CA ILE A 206 -3.97 -7.82 17.10
C ILE A 206 -4.37 -8.32 18.49
N VAL A 207 -5.46 -9.09 18.56
CA VAL A 207 -6.09 -9.58 19.81
C VAL A 207 -6.32 -11.10 19.78
N GLY A 208 -6.72 -11.67 20.91
CA GLY A 208 -6.96 -13.11 21.06
C GLY A 208 -5.68 -13.93 21.14
N GLY A 209 -5.81 -15.25 21.07
CA GLY A 209 -4.71 -16.20 20.98
C GLY A 209 -3.96 -16.47 22.28
N GLU A 210 -4.63 -16.40 23.43
CA GLU A 210 -4.00 -16.66 24.75
C GLU A 210 -3.86 -18.16 25.09
N ASP A 211 -4.76 -19.00 24.57
CA ASP A 211 -4.84 -20.45 24.89
C ASP A 211 -4.56 -21.33 23.66
N ILE A 212 -3.49 -21.04 22.93
CA ILE A 212 -3.15 -21.77 21.71
C ILE A 212 -2.19 -22.92 22.03
N GLU A 213 -2.71 -24.14 22.00
CA GLU A 213 -1.86 -25.32 21.87
C GLU A 213 -1.14 -25.29 20.51
N PRO A 214 0.18 -25.49 20.46
CA PRO A 214 0.92 -25.54 19.20
C PRO A 214 0.29 -26.55 18.25
N VAL A 215 0.06 -26.15 17.00
CA VAL A 215 -0.49 -27.08 16.00
C VAL A 215 0.62 -28.07 15.60
N GLU A 216 0.34 -29.37 15.64
CA GLU A 216 1.25 -30.38 15.09
C GLU A 216 1.55 -30.05 13.62
N LEU A 217 2.84 -30.17 13.24
CA LEU A 217 3.43 -29.78 11.95
C LEU A 217 2.43 -29.70 10.79
N VAL A 218 1.92 -28.48 10.57
CA VAL A 218 1.18 -28.13 9.35
C VAL A 218 2.21 -27.75 8.30
N GLU A 219 1.95 -28.07 7.03
CA GLU A 219 2.78 -27.62 5.92
C GLU A 219 2.81 -26.08 5.90
N THR A 220 3.89 -25.47 6.43
CA THR A 220 4.09 -24.02 6.51
C THR A 220 4.76 -23.46 5.24
N ASP A 221 5.36 -24.35 4.44
CA ASP A 221 6.00 -24.03 3.17
C ASP A 221 5.01 -23.28 2.25
N PRO A 222 5.33 -22.04 1.86
CA PRO A 222 4.53 -21.31 0.88
C PRO A 222 4.43 -22.04 -0.48
N GLY A 223 5.27 -23.06 -0.70
CA GLY A 223 5.40 -23.81 -1.93
C GLY A 223 6.25 -23.05 -2.95
N PRO A 224 6.47 -23.60 -4.14
CA PRO A 224 7.09 -22.85 -5.22
C PRO A 224 6.20 -21.66 -5.61
N PRO A 225 6.78 -20.50 -5.97
CA PRO A 225 5.97 -19.38 -6.41
C PRO A 225 5.21 -19.80 -7.67
N PRO A 226 3.89 -19.57 -7.76
CA PRO A 226 3.14 -19.94 -8.94
C PRO A 226 3.71 -19.16 -10.14
N PRO A 227 3.65 -19.73 -11.35
CA PRO A 227 4.01 -19.00 -12.55
C PRO A 227 3.17 -17.72 -12.59
N THR A 228 3.78 -16.56 -12.87
CA THR A 228 3.04 -15.30 -12.97
C THR A 228 1.91 -15.48 -13.99
N PRO A 229 0.64 -15.49 -13.56
CA PRO A 229 -0.44 -15.67 -14.50
C PRO A 229 -0.46 -14.49 -15.48
N PRO A 230 -0.91 -14.70 -16.73
CA PRO A 230 -1.14 -13.58 -17.63
C PRO A 230 -2.08 -12.60 -16.93
N ASP A 231 -1.69 -11.32 -16.97
CA ASP A 231 -2.45 -10.25 -16.37
C ASP A 231 -3.88 -10.23 -16.96
N PRO A 232 -4.93 -10.54 -16.18
CA PRO A 232 -6.30 -10.66 -16.69
C PRO A 232 -6.86 -9.32 -17.18
N LEU A 233 -6.26 -8.21 -16.75
CA LEU A 233 -6.61 -6.86 -17.20
C LEU A 233 -5.60 -6.32 -18.22
N GLY A 234 -4.67 -7.17 -18.67
CA GLY A 234 -3.69 -6.89 -19.70
C GLY A 234 -4.38 -6.56 -21.01
N GLY A 235 -4.06 -5.39 -21.59
CA GLY A 235 -4.64 -4.94 -22.85
C GLY A 235 -6.09 -4.44 -22.78
N VAL A 236 -6.78 -4.52 -21.63
CA VAL A 236 -8.14 -3.95 -21.49
C VAL A 236 -8.05 -2.42 -21.54
N PRO A 237 -8.79 -1.72 -22.42
CA PRO A 237 -8.75 -0.27 -22.51
C PRO A 237 -9.22 0.43 -21.23
N THR A 238 -8.67 1.60 -20.94
CA THR A 238 -8.99 2.38 -19.74
C THR A 238 -10.46 2.78 -19.66
N SER A 239 -11.09 3.12 -20.80
CA SER A 239 -12.52 3.39 -20.85
C SER A 239 -13.38 2.19 -20.43
N GLU A 240 -12.97 0.98 -20.81
CA GLU A 240 -13.68 -0.25 -20.44
C GLU A 240 -13.49 -0.59 -18.96
N LEU A 241 -12.28 -0.38 -18.41
CA LEU A 241 -12.03 -0.53 -16.98
C LEU A 241 -12.88 0.46 -16.16
N LEU A 242 -12.94 1.72 -16.58
CA LEU A 242 -13.76 2.75 -15.92
C LEU A 242 -15.25 2.43 -15.97
N ARG A 243 -15.73 1.94 -17.12
CA ARG A 243 -17.13 1.51 -17.25
C ARG A 243 -17.47 0.36 -16.30
N ARG A 244 -16.61 -0.66 -16.21
CA ARG A 244 -16.80 -1.79 -15.27
C ARG A 244 -16.74 -1.32 -13.82
N LEU A 245 -15.79 -0.44 -13.49
CA LEU A 245 -15.68 0.13 -12.16
C LEU A 245 -16.95 0.90 -11.78
N ALA A 246 -17.44 1.78 -12.66
CA ALA A 246 -18.67 2.53 -12.43
C ALA A 246 -19.86 1.60 -12.13
N ASN A 247 -20.01 0.51 -12.90
CA ASN A 247 -21.05 -0.49 -12.65
C ASN A 247 -20.92 -1.14 -11.26
N HIS A 248 -19.73 -1.58 -10.86
CA HIS A 248 -19.54 -2.20 -9.54
C HIS A 248 -19.81 -1.23 -8.39
N LEU A 249 -19.44 0.05 -8.55
CA LEU A 249 -19.73 1.08 -7.56
C LEU A 249 -21.24 1.33 -7.46
N ASP A 250 -21.94 1.44 -8.59
CA ASP A 250 -23.39 1.65 -8.65
C ASP A 250 -24.18 0.46 -8.06
N GLU A 251 -23.74 -0.77 -8.34
CA GLU A 251 -24.33 -2.01 -7.82
C GLU A 251 -24.02 -2.29 -6.34
N ASP A 252 -23.27 -1.42 -5.67
CA ASP A 252 -22.79 -1.58 -4.29
C ASP A 252 -22.07 -2.92 -4.06
N ASP A 253 -21.11 -3.23 -4.95
CA ASP A 253 -20.39 -4.51 -4.93
C ASP A 253 -19.58 -4.72 -3.64
N THR A 254 -20.10 -5.58 -2.77
CA THR A 254 -19.44 -6.00 -1.52
C THR A 254 -18.38 -7.10 -1.71
N THR A 255 -18.34 -7.76 -2.88
CA THR A 255 -17.41 -8.86 -3.17
C THR A 255 -15.98 -8.38 -3.39
N GLY A 256 -15.80 -7.10 -3.73
CA GLY A 256 -14.50 -6.49 -4.02
C GLY A 256 -14.02 -6.72 -5.44
N ALA A 257 -14.88 -7.06 -6.40
CA ALA A 257 -14.50 -7.22 -7.80
C ALA A 257 -14.02 -5.89 -8.44
N TRP A 258 -14.40 -4.75 -7.88
CA TRP A 258 -13.92 -3.42 -8.25
C TRP A 258 -12.46 -3.13 -7.86
N VAL A 259 -11.91 -3.85 -6.87
CA VAL A 259 -10.55 -3.62 -6.32
C VAL A 259 -9.46 -3.75 -7.39
N PRO A 260 -9.34 -4.86 -8.14
CA PRO A 260 -8.32 -5.00 -9.17
C PRO A 260 -8.49 -4.00 -10.32
N LEU A 261 -9.72 -3.58 -10.64
CA LEU A 261 -9.99 -2.56 -11.66
C LEU A 261 -9.42 -1.20 -11.21
N THR A 262 -9.70 -0.81 -9.97
CA THR A 262 -9.26 0.46 -9.41
C THR A 262 -7.75 0.48 -9.22
N SER A 263 -7.17 -0.59 -8.66
CA SER A 263 -5.72 -0.74 -8.52
C SER A 263 -5.01 -0.57 -9.88
N ARG A 264 -5.52 -1.22 -10.94
CA ARG A 264 -5.00 -1.04 -12.30
C ARG A 264 -5.10 0.40 -12.79
N LEU A 265 -6.24 1.05 -12.60
CA LEU A 265 -6.46 2.43 -13.01
C LEU A 265 -5.54 3.40 -12.27
N ILE A 266 -5.26 3.15 -10.99
CA ILE A 266 -4.25 3.89 -10.21
C ILE A 266 -2.87 3.71 -10.84
N THR A 267 -2.42 2.47 -11.07
CA THR A 267 -1.11 2.21 -11.70
C THR A 267 -0.97 2.92 -13.03
N ARG A 268 -1.98 2.84 -13.91
CA ARG A 268 -2.00 3.52 -15.21
C ARG A 268 -1.98 5.04 -15.07
N GLY A 269 -2.82 5.57 -14.17
CA GLY A 269 -2.98 6.99 -13.92
C GLY A 269 -1.74 7.67 -13.34
N LEU A 270 -0.99 6.95 -12.50
CA LEU A 270 0.28 7.43 -11.94
C LEU A 270 1.44 7.39 -12.94
N GLN A 271 1.28 6.66 -14.05
CA GLN A 271 2.22 6.62 -15.16
C GLN A 271 1.84 7.68 -16.21
N GLU A 272 1.46 7.27 -17.41
CA GLU A 272 1.19 8.16 -18.56
C GLU A 272 -0.29 8.19 -18.99
N ASP A 273 -1.19 7.48 -18.30
CA ASP A 273 -2.61 7.40 -18.65
C ASP A 273 -3.46 8.34 -17.79
N ALA A 274 -3.35 9.64 -18.05
CA ALA A 274 -4.11 10.65 -17.32
C ALA A 274 -5.66 10.44 -17.34
N PRO A 275 -6.29 9.92 -18.42
CA PRO A 275 -7.69 9.51 -18.38
C PRO A 275 -8.05 8.52 -17.26
N ALA A 276 -7.17 7.58 -16.93
CA ALA A 276 -7.42 6.63 -15.84
C ALA A 276 -7.56 7.34 -14.49
N LEU A 277 -6.63 8.24 -14.17
CA LEU A 277 -6.63 9.00 -12.92
C LEU A 277 -7.85 9.94 -12.82
N ARG A 278 -8.16 10.67 -13.90
CA ARG A 278 -9.36 11.52 -13.96
C ARG A 278 -10.64 10.72 -13.79
N GLY A 279 -10.72 9.55 -14.41
CA GLY A 279 -11.89 8.68 -14.34
C GLY A 279 -12.16 8.18 -12.93
N ILE A 280 -11.14 7.69 -12.21
CA ILE A 280 -11.33 7.23 -10.83
C ILE A 280 -11.69 8.38 -9.89
N LEU A 281 -11.08 9.56 -10.07
CA LEU A 281 -11.43 10.74 -9.29
C LEU A 281 -12.88 11.16 -9.56
N ALA A 282 -13.34 11.14 -10.81
CA ALA A 282 -14.70 11.53 -11.17
C ALA A 282 -15.80 10.59 -10.60
N LEU A 283 -15.45 9.35 -10.29
CA LEU A 283 -16.35 8.35 -9.67
C LEU A 283 -16.43 8.47 -8.14
N ALA A 284 -15.68 9.40 -7.53
CA ALA A 284 -15.78 9.64 -6.10
C ALA A 284 -17.21 10.01 -5.70
N GLY A 285 -17.72 9.37 -4.63
CA GLY A 285 -19.04 9.65 -4.08
C GLY A 285 -20.21 9.10 -4.90
N THR A 286 -19.98 8.32 -5.96
CA THR A 286 -21.05 7.79 -6.82
C THR A 286 -21.45 6.35 -6.49
N ALA A 287 -20.83 5.73 -5.47
CA ALA A 287 -21.16 4.35 -5.11
C ALA A 287 -22.56 4.24 -4.46
N GLY A 288 -23.19 3.08 -4.61
CA GLY A 288 -24.55 2.79 -4.13
C GLY A 288 -24.72 2.87 -2.61
N SER A 289 -23.61 2.83 -1.85
CA SER A 289 -23.64 3.02 -0.39
C SER A 289 -22.58 4.00 0.12
N ALA A 290 -22.86 4.61 1.27
CA ALA A 290 -21.89 5.43 1.99
C ALA A 290 -20.67 4.62 2.43
N LYS A 291 -20.87 3.34 2.78
CA LYS A 291 -19.81 2.41 3.17
C LYS A 291 -18.80 2.20 2.03
N LEU A 292 -19.30 1.85 0.84
CA LEU A 292 -18.44 1.65 -0.34
C LEU A 292 -17.78 2.96 -0.79
N ASN A 293 -18.46 4.12 -0.66
CA ASN A 293 -17.83 5.41 -0.94
C ASN A 293 -16.65 5.72 0.00
N ARG A 294 -16.77 5.41 1.30
CA ARG A 294 -15.67 5.61 2.25
C ARG A 294 -14.50 4.68 1.95
N GLU A 295 -14.78 3.43 1.65
CA GLU A 295 -13.75 2.48 1.25
C GLU A 295 -13.06 2.91 -0.06
N TYR A 296 -13.84 3.30 -1.07
CA TYR A 296 -13.28 3.81 -2.32
C TYR A 296 -12.42 5.07 -2.10
N GLY A 297 -12.81 5.93 -1.15
CA GLY A 297 -12.04 7.08 -0.72
C GLY A 297 -10.62 6.74 -0.27
N THR A 298 -10.39 5.58 0.36
CA THR A 298 -9.03 5.16 0.75
C THR A 298 -8.16 4.87 -0.47
N PHE A 299 -8.72 4.31 -1.55
CA PHE A 299 -8.01 4.09 -2.80
C PHE A 299 -7.62 5.41 -3.47
N LEU A 300 -8.50 6.42 -3.39
CA LEU A 300 -8.20 7.76 -3.89
C LEU A 300 -7.11 8.43 -3.04
N ALA A 301 -7.15 8.27 -1.71
CA ALA A 301 -6.11 8.75 -0.81
C ALA A 301 -4.76 8.04 -1.07
N ASP A 302 -4.75 6.73 -1.33
CA ASP A 302 -3.54 6.00 -1.75
C ASP A 302 -2.98 6.54 -3.07
N ALA A 303 -3.83 6.70 -4.10
CA ALA A 303 -3.43 7.27 -5.38
C ALA A 303 -2.84 8.68 -5.23
N PHE A 304 -3.49 9.52 -4.42
CA PHE A 304 -3.01 10.85 -4.08
C PHE A 304 -1.67 10.79 -3.34
N SER A 305 -1.51 9.86 -2.39
CA SER A 305 -0.31 9.71 -1.58
C SER A 305 0.93 9.36 -2.43
N ARG A 306 0.73 8.59 -3.51
CA ARG A 306 1.76 8.11 -4.44
C ARG A 306 2.04 9.07 -5.60
N GLY A 307 1.13 10.01 -5.88
CA GLY A 307 1.23 10.92 -7.02
C GLY A 307 0.46 12.22 -6.86
N SER A 308 0.67 12.93 -5.74
CA SER A 308 -0.12 14.11 -5.35
C SER A 308 -0.17 15.19 -6.43
N TRP A 309 0.94 15.44 -7.13
CA TRP A 309 1.01 16.35 -8.26
C TRP A 309 0.07 15.96 -9.40
N ARG A 310 0.16 14.70 -9.88
CA ARG A 310 -0.68 14.19 -10.98
C ARG A 310 -2.15 14.18 -10.58
N ALA A 311 -2.45 13.85 -9.33
CA ALA A 311 -3.80 13.84 -8.80
C ALA A 311 -4.41 15.25 -8.81
N VAL A 312 -3.69 16.28 -8.34
CA VAL A 312 -4.20 17.67 -8.36
C VAL A 312 -4.42 18.20 -9.77
N VAL A 313 -3.49 17.95 -10.69
CA VAL A 313 -3.69 18.33 -12.09
C VAL A 313 -4.87 17.58 -12.72
N SER A 314 -5.13 16.34 -12.29
CA SER A 314 -6.28 15.56 -12.75
C SER A 314 -7.60 16.07 -12.18
N LEU A 315 -7.63 16.42 -10.89
CA LEU A 315 -8.76 17.06 -10.21
C LEU A 315 -9.15 18.38 -10.91
N ALA A 316 -8.18 19.19 -11.30
CA ALA A 316 -8.44 20.45 -12.01
C ALA A 316 -9.09 20.27 -13.39
N ARG A 317 -9.10 19.04 -13.94
CA ARG A 317 -9.57 18.70 -15.29
C ARG A 317 -10.82 17.81 -15.31
N ILE A 318 -11.49 17.64 -14.18
CA ILE A 318 -12.81 17.02 -14.10
C ILE A 318 -13.87 18.07 -13.77
N ASP A 319 -15.14 17.66 -13.88
CA ASP A 319 -16.29 18.50 -13.52
C ASP A 319 -16.20 19.00 -12.07
N GLU A 320 -16.72 20.20 -11.81
CA GLU A 320 -16.64 20.85 -10.49
C GLU A 320 -17.30 20.01 -9.38
N GLU A 321 -18.49 19.46 -9.64
CA GLU A 321 -19.20 18.65 -8.65
C GLU A 321 -18.44 17.37 -8.35
N ALA A 322 -17.89 16.73 -9.39
CA ALA A 322 -17.07 15.53 -9.24
C ALA A 322 -15.75 15.82 -8.52
N ARG A 323 -15.15 16.99 -8.79
CA ARG A 323 -13.93 17.45 -8.12
C ARG A 323 -14.15 17.62 -6.62
N ASP A 324 -15.25 18.25 -6.22
CA ASP A 324 -15.53 18.51 -4.81
C ASP A 324 -15.79 17.21 -4.04
N ARG A 325 -16.55 16.27 -4.62
CA ARG A 325 -16.70 14.92 -4.03
C ARG A 325 -15.36 14.20 -3.90
N ALA A 326 -14.50 14.31 -4.91
CA ALA A 326 -13.18 13.66 -4.90
C ALA A 326 -12.24 14.25 -3.85
N THR A 327 -12.18 15.59 -3.72
CA THR A 327 -11.32 16.23 -2.72
C THR A 327 -11.82 15.96 -1.30
N GLN A 328 -13.13 15.97 -1.08
CA GLN A 328 -13.72 15.57 0.20
C GLN A 328 -13.38 14.11 0.54
N ALA A 329 -13.55 13.18 -0.40
CA ALA A 329 -13.21 11.76 -0.19
C ALA A 329 -11.72 11.56 0.14
N ILE A 330 -10.81 12.25 -0.58
CA ILE A 330 -9.36 12.18 -0.33
C ILE A 330 -9.02 12.71 1.06
N VAL A 331 -9.57 13.87 1.45
CA VAL A 331 -9.30 14.47 2.77
C VAL A 331 -9.85 13.58 3.88
N GLN A 332 -11.11 13.16 3.79
CA GLN A 332 -11.76 12.31 4.79
C GLN A 332 -11.01 10.98 4.97
N ALA A 333 -10.66 10.30 3.88
CA ALA A 333 -9.92 9.05 3.94
C ALA A 333 -8.50 9.23 4.47
N THR A 334 -7.81 10.32 4.11
CA THR A 334 -6.46 10.60 4.62
C THR A 334 -6.47 10.87 6.12
N MET A 335 -7.44 11.64 6.60
CA MET A 335 -7.51 12.01 8.02
C MET A 335 -8.09 10.91 8.90
N SER A 336 -9.02 10.09 8.39
CA SER A 336 -9.53 8.93 9.13
C SER A 336 -8.48 7.84 9.37
N LEU A 337 -7.49 7.72 8.48
CA LEU A 337 -6.36 6.78 8.63
C LEU A 337 -5.23 7.31 9.50
N TYR A 338 -5.30 8.58 9.93
CA TYR A 338 -4.30 9.21 10.79
C TYR A 338 -4.69 9.05 12.26
N PRO A 339 -3.90 8.32 13.07
CA PRO A 339 -4.23 8.11 14.49
C PRO A 339 -3.90 9.31 15.39
N GLY A 340 -3.20 10.32 14.86
CA GLY A 340 -2.85 11.53 15.61
C GLY A 340 -3.98 12.55 15.62
N SER A 341 -3.75 13.65 16.34
CA SER A 341 -4.76 14.71 16.42
C SER A 341 -4.72 15.58 15.17
N ILE A 342 -5.89 16.05 14.73
CA ILE A 342 -5.99 16.87 13.50
C ILE A 342 -5.26 18.23 13.61
N VAL A 343 -4.96 18.68 14.83
CA VAL A 343 -4.22 19.93 15.09
C VAL A 343 -2.71 19.70 15.17
N ASP A 344 -2.25 18.46 15.04
CA ASP A 344 -0.84 18.12 15.10
C ASP A 344 -0.08 18.80 13.96
N GLU A 345 1.10 19.32 14.28
CA GLU A 345 1.98 19.97 13.30
C GLU A 345 2.29 19.05 12.12
N TYR A 346 2.29 17.73 12.32
CA TYR A 346 2.60 16.72 11.32
C TYR A 346 1.39 15.97 10.75
N ALA A 347 0.17 16.44 11.04
CA ALA A 347 -1.04 15.88 10.46
C ALA A 347 -0.93 15.78 8.91
N PRO A 348 -1.28 14.65 8.29
CA PRO A 348 -0.94 14.35 6.89
C PRO A 348 -1.88 15.00 5.88
N TRP A 349 -2.22 16.28 6.08
CA TRP A 349 -3.08 17.07 5.19
C TRP A 349 -2.65 16.95 3.72
N PRO A 350 -3.55 16.58 2.79
CA PRO A 350 -3.22 16.40 1.38
C PRO A 350 -2.42 17.56 0.77
N THR A 351 -2.76 18.80 1.14
CA THR A 351 -2.09 19.99 0.63
C THR A 351 -0.62 20.08 1.03
N ARG A 352 -0.22 19.52 2.19
CA ARG A 352 1.20 19.51 2.65
C ARG A 352 2.12 18.66 1.78
N ARG A 353 1.56 17.73 1.00
CA ARG A 353 2.33 16.88 0.07
C ARG A 353 2.69 17.60 -1.22
N ILE A 354 2.21 18.84 -1.42
CA ILE A 354 2.40 19.57 -2.67
C ILE A 354 3.21 20.84 -2.39
N PRO A 355 4.37 20.99 -3.04
CA PRO A 355 5.16 22.22 -2.89
C PRO A 355 4.41 23.43 -3.45
N SER A 356 4.23 24.45 -2.62
CA SER A 356 3.44 25.67 -2.91
C SER A 356 3.90 26.50 -4.11
N GLY A 357 5.13 26.28 -4.61
CA GLY A 357 5.70 27.02 -5.74
C GLY A 357 5.64 26.32 -7.09
N ILE A 358 5.12 25.09 -7.18
CA ILE A 358 5.23 24.27 -8.41
C ILE A 358 3.93 24.29 -9.22
N LEU A 359 2.76 24.47 -8.58
CA LEU A 359 1.47 24.41 -9.27
C LEU A 359 1.30 25.59 -10.23
N GLY A 360 1.34 25.29 -11.53
CA GLY A 360 0.91 26.23 -12.58
C GLY A 360 -0.62 26.35 -12.63
N PRO A 361 -1.15 27.20 -13.54
CA PRO A 361 -2.59 27.42 -13.70
C PRO A 361 -3.40 26.12 -13.86
N ASP A 362 -2.81 25.12 -14.51
CA ASP A 362 -3.40 23.80 -14.80
C ASP A 362 -3.79 22.98 -13.56
N GLY A 363 -3.27 23.28 -12.37
CA GLY A 363 -3.57 22.55 -11.13
C GLY A 363 -4.36 23.36 -10.10
N MET A 364 -4.57 24.66 -10.34
CA MET A 364 -5.09 25.58 -9.32
C MET A 364 -6.48 25.20 -8.83
N ALA A 365 -7.40 24.85 -9.74
CA ALA A 365 -8.75 24.49 -9.36
C ALA A 365 -8.79 23.20 -8.50
N GLY A 366 -7.93 22.22 -8.80
CA GLY A 366 -7.78 21.01 -7.98
C GLY A 366 -7.22 21.29 -6.59
N TRP A 367 -6.28 22.24 -6.51
CA TRP A 367 -5.67 22.69 -5.25
C TRP A 367 -6.65 23.48 -4.38
N GLU A 368 -7.44 24.38 -4.98
CA GLU A 368 -8.44 25.19 -4.28
C GLU A 368 -9.58 24.32 -3.72
N SER A 369 -10.07 23.33 -4.48
CA SER A 369 -11.04 22.35 -3.96
C SER A 369 -10.46 21.49 -2.82
N LEU A 370 -9.15 21.20 -2.82
CA LEU A 370 -8.50 20.52 -1.69
C LEU A 370 -8.44 21.41 -0.44
N LEU A 371 -8.01 22.67 -0.58
CA LEU A 371 -7.98 23.62 0.53
C LEU A 371 -9.38 23.80 1.15
N THR A 372 -10.39 23.87 0.30
CA THR A 372 -11.80 23.97 0.73
C THR A 372 -12.21 22.72 1.52
N ALA A 373 -11.98 21.53 0.96
CA ALA A 373 -12.30 20.26 1.63
C ALA A 373 -11.55 20.08 2.97
N GLU A 374 -10.29 20.53 3.06
CA GLU A 374 -9.57 20.54 4.34
C GLU A 374 -10.17 21.51 5.37
N GLY A 375 -10.62 22.69 4.93
CA GLY A 375 -11.33 23.65 5.78
C GLY A 375 -12.61 23.05 6.34
N GLU A 376 -13.46 22.49 5.47
CA GLU A 376 -14.71 21.82 5.84
C GLU A 376 -14.47 20.65 6.81
N TYR A 377 -13.43 19.84 6.57
CA TYR A 377 -13.09 18.75 7.48
C TYR A 377 -12.71 19.28 8.87
N ARG A 378 -11.87 20.32 8.97
CA ARG A 378 -11.50 20.93 10.26
C ARG A 378 -12.73 21.45 11.01
N GLU A 379 -13.63 22.14 10.32
CA GLU A 379 -14.87 22.64 10.92
C GLU A 379 -15.75 21.50 11.44
N SER A 380 -15.93 20.43 10.66
CA SER A 380 -16.76 19.30 11.09
C SER A 380 -16.23 18.59 12.34
N VAL A 381 -14.91 18.41 12.46
CA VAL A 381 -14.30 17.82 13.66
C VAL A 381 -14.40 18.75 14.87
N LEU A 382 -14.26 20.06 14.68
CA LEU A 382 -14.42 21.04 15.76
C LEU A 382 -15.85 21.09 16.29
N VAL A 383 -16.86 20.96 15.42
CA VAL A 383 -18.26 20.88 15.84
C VAL A 383 -18.52 19.63 16.68
N LEU A 384 -18.04 18.46 16.24
CA LEU A 384 -18.20 17.19 16.95
C LEU A 384 -17.52 17.21 18.34
N THR A 385 -16.29 17.74 18.41
CA THR A 385 -15.54 17.83 19.68
C THR A 385 -16.04 18.96 20.60
N GLY A 386 -16.72 19.98 20.05
CA GLY A 386 -17.36 21.05 20.80
C GLY A 386 -18.69 20.62 21.44
N SER A 387 -19.48 19.77 20.78
CA SER A 387 -20.73 19.24 21.33
C SER A 387 -20.55 18.28 22.50
N ASP A 388 -19.43 17.55 22.55
CA ASP A 388 -19.13 16.60 23.64
C ASP A 388 -18.69 17.28 24.95
N ARG A 389 -18.47 18.60 24.95
CA ARG A 389 -18.09 19.37 26.16
C ARG A 389 -19.26 20.05 26.86
N GLU A 390 -20.46 20.05 26.27
CA GLU A 390 -21.68 20.66 26.84
C GLU A 390 -22.75 19.63 27.25
N GLY A 391 -22.45 18.33 27.17
CA GLY A 391 -23.36 17.21 27.51
C GLY A 391 -23.26 16.71 28.95
#